data_AF-A0A0G1U1Z2-F1
#
_entry.id   AF-A0A0G1U1Z2-F1
#
_cell.length_a   1.000
_cell.length_b   1.000
_cell.length_c   1.000
_cell.angle_alpha   90.00
_cell.angle_beta   90.00
_cell.angle_gamma   90.00
#
_symmetry.space_group_name_H-M   'P 1'
#
loop_
_entity.id
_entity.type
_entity.pdbx_description
1 polymer ?
#
loop_
_entity_poly.entity_id
_entity_poly.type
_entity_poly.pdbx_seq_one_letter_code
_entity_poly.pdbx_strand_id
1 'polypeptide(L)'
;MREEKGVESDSNMLVVDVGGAVERPGVYEVPHGSRIGAALILAGGLGVEADREWVGRYLNLAEEVKDGSKIFIPGESGQQVANSNAGSATNTSSININTASVAELDSLWGIGEARANTIIANRPYSLVEELVTKAKLPENVYDAIKDQVTIY
;
A
#
# COMPACT_ATOMS: atom_id res chain seq x y z
N MET A 1 35.18 31.25 18.26
CA MET A 1 34.37 30.09 18.71
C MET A 1 33.23 29.88 17.73
N ARG A 2 33.40 28.91 16.82
CA ARG A 2 32.37 28.10 16.17
C ARG A 2 33.10 27.23 15.14
N GLU A 3 33.77 26.20 15.65
CA GLU A 3 34.05 24.97 14.89
C GLU A 3 32.68 24.33 14.57
N GLU A 4 32.41 24.17 13.28
CA GLU A 4 32.48 22.91 12.53
C GLU A 4 31.35 21.92 12.86
N LYS A 5 30.51 21.66 11.86
CA LYS A 5 30.26 20.28 11.42
C LYS A 5 30.07 20.28 9.92
N GLY A 6 31.03 19.68 9.24
CA GLY A 6 30.94 19.33 7.84
C GLY A 6 29.71 18.45 7.61
N VAL A 7 29.03 18.71 6.51
CA VAL A 7 28.10 17.76 5.92
C VAL A 7 28.97 16.68 5.27
N GLU A 8 29.49 15.78 6.09
CA GLU A 8 29.95 14.48 5.59
C GLU A 8 28.68 13.80 5.06
N SER A 9 28.64 13.58 3.76
CA SER A 9 27.64 12.73 3.13
C SER A 9 27.90 11.30 3.61
N ASP A 10 27.49 10.99 4.83
CA ASP A 10 27.41 9.63 5.34
C ASP A 10 26.40 8.91 4.46
N SER A 11 26.89 8.08 3.55
CA SER A 11 26.14 7.09 2.76
C SER A 11 25.49 6.01 3.64
N ASN A 12 25.22 6.35 4.90
CA ASN A 12 24.81 5.49 6.00
C ASN A 12 23.76 6.19 6.89
N MET A 13 23.20 7.32 6.48
CA MET A 13 22.00 7.92 7.07
C MET A 13 20.80 7.64 6.16
N LEU A 14 19.69 7.23 6.76
CA LEU A 14 18.43 6.93 6.12
C LEU A 14 17.43 8.01 6.47
N VAL A 15 16.69 8.46 5.48
CA VAL A 15 15.62 9.43 5.64
C VAL A 15 14.31 8.66 5.79
N VAL A 16 13.56 8.94 6.86
CA VAL A 16 12.26 8.32 7.13
C VAL A 16 11.20 9.38 7.32
N ASP A 17 10.02 9.17 6.73
CA ASP A 17 8.84 10.00 6.96
C ASP A 17 8.01 9.37 8.09
N VAL A 18 7.84 10.10 9.20
CA VAL A 18 6.97 9.68 10.31
C VAL A 18 5.75 10.60 10.35
N GLY A 19 4.58 10.04 10.11
CA GLY A 19 3.32 10.78 10.04
C GLY A 19 2.19 10.17 10.87
N GLY A 20 1.10 10.90 10.98
CA GLY A 20 -0.11 10.48 11.70
C GLY A 20 -0.14 10.97 13.15
N ALA A 21 -0.70 10.17 14.05
CA ALA A 21 -0.88 10.47 15.46
C ALA A 21 0.42 10.29 16.27
N VAL A 22 1.46 11.04 15.90
CA VAL A 22 2.72 11.15 16.64
C VAL A 22 2.88 12.56 17.19
N GLU A 23 3.67 12.73 18.25
CA GLU A 23 3.87 14.05 18.89
C GLU A 23 4.43 15.09 17.90
N ARG A 24 5.37 14.69 17.05
CA ARG A 24 6.00 15.56 16.05
C ARG A 24 6.08 14.85 14.70
N PRO A 25 5.02 14.92 13.86
CA PRO A 25 5.08 14.38 12.52
C PRO A 25 6.09 15.16 11.68
N GLY A 26 6.86 14.44 10.86
CA GLY A 26 7.91 15.03 10.06
C GLY A 26 8.88 13.99 9.52
N VAL A 27 9.87 14.48 8.78
CA VAL A 27 10.94 13.66 8.20
C VAL A 27 12.13 13.66 9.15
N TYR A 28 12.67 12.48 9.43
CA TYR A 28 13.77 12.26 10.36
C TYR A 28 14.91 11.49 9.69
N GLU A 29 16.13 11.87 10.04
CA GLU A 29 17.35 11.19 9.59
C GLU A 29 17.80 10.23 10.69
N VAL A 30 17.95 8.95 10.35
CA VAL A 30 18.39 7.89 11.26
C VAL A 30 19.58 7.14 10.66
N PRO A 31 20.54 6.68 11.48
CA PRO A 31 21.62 5.83 10.97
C PRO A 31 21.11 4.55 10.30
N HIS A 32 21.82 4.03 9.31
CA HIS A 32 21.54 2.76 8.67
C HIS A 32 21.58 1.62 9.70
N GLY A 33 20.60 0.72 9.65
CA GLY A 33 20.37 -0.30 10.68
C GLY A 33 19.60 0.20 11.90
N SER A 34 19.15 1.47 11.90
CA SER A 34 18.19 1.95 12.90
C SER A 34 16.87 1.24 12.74
N ARG A 35 16.19 1.04 13.87
CA ARG A 35 14.89 0.36 13.90
C ARG A 35 13.74 1.37 13.81
N ILE A 36 12.56 0.92 13.39
CA ILE A 36 11.35 1.75 13.29
C ILE A 36 11.06 2.45 14.62
N GLY A 37 11.28 1.76 15.74
CA GLY A 37 11.15 2.35 17.08
C GLY A 37 12.08 3.52 17.34
N ALA A 38 13.30 3.54 16.77
CA ALA A 38 14.22 4.67 16.93
C ALA A 38 13.71 5.93 16.22
N ALA A 39 13.16 5.77 15.01
CA ALA A 39 12.52 6.87 14.29
C ALA A 39 11.29 7.41 15.04
N LEU A 40 10.49 6.51 15.63
CA LEU A 40 9.34 6.90 16.42
C LEU A 40 9.74 7.69 17.69
N ILE A 41 10.84 7.32 18.33
CA ILE A 41 11.39 8.06 19.48
C ILE A 41 11.83 9.46 19.06
N LEU A 42 12.48 9.61 17.89
CA LEU A 42 12.86 10.93 17.35
C LEU A 42 11.64 11.80 17.05
N ALA A 43 10.53 11.18 16.61
CA ALA A 43 9.24 11.83 16.42
C ALA A 43 8.52 12.21 17.74
N GLY A 44 9.15 12.00 18.89
CA GLY A 44 8.58 12.28 20.21
C GLY A 44 7.67 11.17 20.76
N GLY A 45 7.54 10.05 20.03
CA GLY A 45 6.70 8.92 20.40
C GLY A 45 5.27 9.01 19.86
N LEU A 46 4.41 8.16 20.42
CA LEU A 46 3.00 8.10 20.11
C LEU A 46 2.27 9.30 20.74
N GLY A 47 1.49 10.02 19.92
CA GLY A 47 0.65 11.11 20.40
C GLY A 47 -0.47 10.61 21.33
N VAL A 48 -1.13 11.54 22.04
CA VAL A 48 -2.28 11.22 22.90
C VAL A 48 -3.44 10.57 22.13
N GLU A 49 -3.58 10.92 20.86
CA GLU A 49 -4.63 10.40 19.97
C GLU A 49 -4.17 9.15 19.21
N ALA A 50 -2.99 8.61 19.48
CA ALA A 50 -2.44 7.49 18.73
C ALA A 50 -3.13 6.17 19.05
N ASP A 51 -3.43 5.37 18.03
CA ASP A 51 -3.92 4.01 18.21
C ASP A 51 -2.77 3.09 18.66
N ARG A 52 -2.62 2.97 19.99
CA ARG A 52 -1.62 2.12 20.63
C ARG A 52 -1.85 0.64 20.36
N GLU A 53 -3.11 0.22 20.19
CA GLU A 53 -3.44 -1.17 19.86
C GLU A 53 -2.98 -1.52 18.45
N TRP A 54 -3.23 -0.64 17.49
CA TRP A 54 -2.74 -0.81 16.12
C TRP A 54 -1.22 -0.90 16.09
N VAL A 55 -0.52 0.00 16.78
CA VAL A 55 0.94 0.00 16.83
C VAL A 55 1.48 -1.30 17.42
N GLY A 56 0.89 -1.78 18.53
CA GLY A 56 1.33 -3.03 19.16
C GLY A 56 1.05 -4.29 18.33
N ARG A 57 0.02 -4.28 17.47
CA ARG A 57 -0.37 -5.45 16.66
C ARG A 57 0.24 -5.47 15.27
N TYR A 58 0.38 -4.30 14.63
CA TYR A 58 0.71 -4.20 13.21
C TYR A 58 2.07 -3.56 12.94
N LEU A 59 2.60 -2.75 13.86
CA LEU A 59 3.88 -2.08 13.67
C LEU A 59 5.01 -2.85 14.36
N ASN A 60 5.92 -3.40 13.57
CA ASN A 60 7.13 -4.02 14.10
C ASN A 60 8.18 -2.95 14.44
N LEU A 61 8.18 -2.47 15.68
CA LEU A 61 9.15 -1.49 16.15
C LEU A 61 10.61 -1.98 16.08
N ALA A 62 10.83 -3.30 16.00
CA ALA A 62 12.15 -3.89 15.90
C ALA A 62 12.65 -4.03 14.46
N GLU A 63 11.80 -3.78 13.47
CA GLU A 63 12.16 -3.83 12.06
C GLU A 63 13.18 -2.74 11.70
N GLU A 64 14.10 -3.07 10.82
CA GLU A 64 15.07 -2.10 10.30
C GLU A 64 14.38 -1.11 9.37
N VAL A 65 14.65 0.17 9.62
CA VAL A 65 14.23 1.26 8.75
C VAL A 65 15.04 1.18 7.46
N LYS A 66 14.39 1.43 6.34
CA LYS A 66 15.03 1.63 5.04
C LYS A 66 14.92 3.09 4.64
N ASP A 67 15.85 3.56 3.82
CA ASP A 67 15.79 4.90 3.26
C ASP A 67 14.47 5.10 2.48
N GLY A 68 13.86 6.27 2.64
CA GLY A 68 12.58 6.61 2.03
C GLY A 68 11.37 5.85 2.61
N SER A 69 11.53 5.14 3.73
CA SER A 69 10.38 4.46 4.36
C SER A 69 9.39 5.46 4.93
N LYS A 70 8.10 5.11 4.87
CA LYS A 70 7.01 5.89 5.45
C LYS A 70 6.38 5.13 6.61
N ILE A 71 6.40 5.72 7.78
CA ILE A 71 5.82 5.21 9.01
C ILE A 71 4.60 6.06 9.33
N PHE A 72 3.41 5.49 9.18
CA PHE A 72 2.17 6.19 9.49
C PHE A 72 1.52 5.57 10.72
N ILE A 73 1.27 6.38 11.75
CA ILE A 73 0.60 5.97 12.98
C ILE A 73 -0.86 6.43 12.91
N PRO A 74 -1.85 5.54 12.82
CA PRO A 74 -3.24 5.92 12.85
C PRO A 74 -3.65 6.45 14.24
N GLY A 75 -4.67 7.30 14.26
CA GLY A 75 -5.28 7.76 15.51
C GLY A 75 -6.36 6.80 16.01
N GLU A 76 -6.62 6.79 17.32
CA GLU A 76 -7.63 5.97 18.00
C GLU A 76 -9.05 6.32 17.52
N SER A 77 -9.27 7.57 17.04
CA SER A 77 -10.54 8.01 16.46
C SER A 77 -10.63 7.70 14.96
N GLY A 78 -10.87 6.44 14.63
CA GLY A 78 -11.29 6.07 13.28
C GLY A 78 -10.66 4.78 12.82
N GLN A 79 -11.32 3.68 13.17
CA GLN A 79 -11.31 2.46 12.37
C GLN A 79 -11.52 2.81 10.88
N GLN A 80 -10.42 2.93 10.16
CA GLN A 80 -10.23 2.43 8.80
C GLN A 80 -8.76 2.57 8.45
N VAL A 81 -7.93 1.73 9.07
CA VAL A 81 -6.78 1.20 8.34
C VAL A 81 -7.35 0.28 7.26
N ALA A 82 -7.84 0.92 6.19
CA ALA A 82 -7.79 0.29 4.89
C ALA A 82 -6.35 -0.20 4.75
N ASN A 83 -6.22 -1.51 4.66
CA ASN A 83 -4.98 -2.21 4.39
C ASN A 83 -4.58 -1.90 2.94
N SER A 84 -4.36 -0.63 2.64
CA SER A 84 -3.72 -0.17 1.44
C SER A 84 -2.25 -0.45 1.66
N ASN A 85 -1.86 -1.68 1.31
CA ASN A 85 -0.54 -1.95 0.76
C ASN A 85 -0.32 -0.93 -0.38
N ALA A 86 0.11 0.27 -0.02
CA ALA A 86 0.70 1.25 -0.91
C ALA A 86 2.13 0.77 -1.20
N GLY A 87 2.22 -0.40 -1.84
CA GLY A 87 3.34 -0.73 -2.69
C GLY A 87 3.25 0.17 -3.89
N SER A 88 3.90 1.32 -3.83
CA SER A 88 4.34 2.01 -5.02
C SER A 88 5.37 1.11 -5.71
N ALA A 89 4.88 0.20 -6.53
CA ALA A 89 5.65 -0.50 -7.53
C ALA A 89 4.78 -0.52 -8.79
N THR A 90 5.07 0.41 -9.67
CA THR A 90 4.76 0.35 -11.09
C THR A 90 5.05 -1.05 -11.64
N ASN A 91 4.03 -1.89 -11.72
CA ASN A 91 3.89 -2.99 -12.65
C ASN A 91 2.41 -3.36 -12.67
N THR A 92 1.75 -3.07 -13.80
CA THR A 92 0.50 -3.68 -14.29
C THR A 92 -0.09 -4.72 -13.34
N SER A 93 -0.89 -4.28 -12.35
CA SER A 93 -1.60 -5.19 -11.45
C SER A 93 -2.75 -5.81 -12.22
N SER A 94 -2.47 -6.88 -12.95
CA SER A 94 -3.50 -7.65 -13.64
C SER A 94 -4.51 -8.15 -12.60
N ILE A 95 -5.77 -7.77 -12.78
CA ILE A 95 -6.89 -8.08 -11.90
C ILE A 95 -7.24 -9.56 -12.05
N ASN A 96 -7.20 -10.31 -10.95
CA ASN A 96 -7.54 -11.73 -10.99
C ASN A 96 -9.05 -11.92 -11.12
N ILE A 97 -9.53 -12.43 -12.25
CA ILE A 97 -10.97 -12.56 -12.53
C ILE A 97 -11.70 -13.56 -11.63
N ASN A 98 -10.99 -14.48 -10.97
CA ASN A 98 -11.55 -15.46 -10.05
C ASN A 98 -11.69 -14.93 -8.61
N THR A 99 -10.86 -13.96 -8.21
CA THR A 99 -10.83 -13.45 -6.84
C THR A 99 -11.20 -11.98 -6.73
N ALA A 100 -11.23 -11.24 -7.83
CA ALA A 100 -11.50 -9.81 -7.84
C ALA A 100 -12.89 -9.47 -7.28
N SER A 101 -12.98 -8.30 -6.69
CA SER A 101 -14.22 -7.70 -6.20
C SER A 101 -14.99 -7.04 -7.33
N VAL A 102 -16.29 -6.75 -7.12
CA VAL A 102 -17.10 -6.00 -8.09
C VAL A 102 -16.44 -4.67 -8.45
N ALA A 103 -15.93 -3.94 -7.45
CA ALA A 103 -15.28 -2.64 -7.65
C ALA A 103 -13.96 -2.73 -8.45
N GLU A 104 -13.21 -3.82 -8.30
CA GLU A 104 -11.96 -4.03 -9.06
C GLU A 104 -12.29 -4.31 -10.53
N LEU A 105 -13.29 -5.14 -10.79
CA LEU A 105 -13.77 -5.40 -12.15
C LEU A 105 -14.43 -4.17 -12.78
N ASP A 106 -15.20 -3.39 -12.01
CA ASP A 106 -15.83 -2.14 -12.47
C ASP A 106 -14.81 -1.06 -12.87
N SER A 107 -13.62 -1.11 -12.27
CA SER A 107 -12.52 -0.20 -12.64
C SER A 107 -11.93 -0.48 -14.02
N LEU A 108 -12.27 -1.61 -14.66
CA LEU A 108 -11.79 -1.96 -15.99
C LEU A 108 -12.58 -1.23 -17.08
N TRP A 109 -11.88 -0.84 -18.15
CA TRP A 109 -12.51 -0.16 -19.29
C TRP A 109 -13.65 -0.99 -19.86
N GLY A 110 -14.86 -0.42 -19.92
CA GLY A 110 -16.04 -1.08 -20.49
C GLY A 110 -16.64 -2.21 -19.64
N ILE A 111 -16.11 -2.47 -18.45
CA ILE A 111 -16.73 -3.34 -17.44
C ILE A 111 -17.41 -2.45 -16.41
N GLY A 112 -18.73 -2.30 -16.49
CA GLY A 112 -19.49 -1.70 -15.39
C GLY A 112 -20.00 -2.77 -14.42
N GLU A 113 -20.58 -2.34 -13.32
CA GLU A 113 -21.17 -3.17 -12.26
C GLU A 113 -21.99 -4.37 -12.77
N ALA A 114 -22.84 -4.17 -13.79
CA ALA A 114 -23.63 -5.26 -14.38
C ALA A 114 -22.77 -6.37 -15.01
N ARG A 115 -21.67 -5.99 -15.66
CA ARG A 115 -20.70 -6.93 -16.27
C ARG A 115 -19.81 -7.53 -15.21
N ALA A 116 -19.35 -6.74 -14.24
CA ALA A 116 -18.59 -7.23 -13.10
C ALA A 116 -19.34 -8.31 -12.32
N ASN A 117 -20.62 -8.09 -12.02
CA ASN A 117 -21.49 -9.11 -11.39
C ASN A 117 -21.65 -10.36 -12.26
N THR A 118 -21.79 -10.19 -13.58
CA THR A 118 -21.85 -11.31 -14.52
C THR A 118 -20.56 -12.13 -14.49
N ILE A 119 -19.41 -11.47 -14.41
CA ILE A 119 -18.10 -12.14 -14.32
C ILE A 119 -18.03 -12.95 -13.02
N ILE A 120 -18.40 -12.35 -11.89
CA ILE A 120 -18.39 -13.04 -10.59
C ILE A 120 -19.33 -14.25 -10.58
N ALA A 121 -20.52 -14.13 -11.17
CA ALA A 121 -21.52 -15.19 -11.22
C ALA A 121 -21.09 -16.40 -12.07
N ASN A 122 -20.17 -16.23 -13.02
CA ASN A 122 -19.73 -17.29 -13.93
C ASN A 122 -18.35 -17.87 -13.57
N ARG A 123 -17.84 -17.58 -12.37
CA ARG A 123 -16.64 -18.20 -11.81
C ARG A 123 -16.85 -19.71 -11.56
N PRO A 124 -15.79 -20.52 -11.64
CA PRO A 124 -14.41 -20.16 -11.95
C PRO A 124 -14.10 -20.12 -13.45
N TYR A 125 -13.09 -19.31 -13.78
CA TYR A 125 -12.47 -19.20 -15.09
C TYR A 125 -11.14 -19.92 -15.10
N SER A 126 -10.94 -20.74 -16.14
CA SER A 126 -9.69 -21.46 -16.40
C SER A 126 -8.78 -20.71 -17.36
N LEU A 127 -9.33 -19.78 -18.14
CA LEU A 127 -8.62 -18.95 -19.13
C LEU A 127 -9.23 -17.54 -19.13
N VAL A 128 -8.41 -16.54 -19.44
CA VAL A 128 -8.85 -15.14 -19.57
C VAL A 128 -9.87 -14.98 -20.71
N GLU A 129 -9.72 -15.76 -21.79
CA GLU A 129 -10.62 -15.78 -22.96
C GLU A 129 -12.05 -16.24 -22.61
N GLU A 130 -12.24 -16.97 -21.50
CA GLU A 130 -13.57 -17.40 -21.06
C GLU A 130 -14.47 -16.23 -20.63
N LEU A 131 -13.92 -15.02 -20.44
CA LEU A 131 -14.73 -13.81 -20.26
C LEU A 131 -15.63 -13.55 -21.48
N VAL A 132 -15.15 -13.85 -22.69
CA VAL A 132 -15.92 -13.67 -23.93
C VAL A 132 -17.03 -14.71 -24.03
N THR A 133 -16.75 -15.97 -23.68
CA THR A 133 -17.70 -17.08 -23.85
C THR A 133 -18.68 -17.22 -22.68
N LYS A 134 -18.21 -17.20 -21.44
CA LYS A 134 -19.05 -17.35 -20.22
C LYS A 134 -19.69 -16.04 -19.78
N ALA A 135 -18.91 -14.96 -19.68
CA ALA A 135 -19.45 -13.64 -19.29
C ALA A 135 -20.07 -12.86 -20.46
N LYS A 136 -20.09 -13.44 -21.67
CA LYS A 136 -20.62 -12.82 -22.89
C LYS A 136 -20.04 -11.42 -23.12
N LEU A 137 -18.77 -11.25 -22.78
CA LEU A 137 -18.10 -9.97 -22.92
C LEU A 137 -17.79 -9.72 -24.41
N PRO A 138 -18.07 -8.54 -24.96
CA PRO A 138 -17.77 -8.29 -26.36
C PRO A 138 -16.26 -8.18 -26.57
N GLU A 139 -15.78 -8.65 -27.73
CA GLU A 139 -14.35 -8.82 -28.03
C GLU A 139 -13.57 -7.50 -27.95
N ASN A 140 -14.21 -6.38 -28.31
CA ASN A 140 -13.62 -5.04 -28.19
C ASN A 140 -13.34 -4.61 -26.75
N VAL A 141 -14.14 -5.08 -25.79
CA VAL A 141 -13.94 -4.82 -24.36
C VAL A 141 -12.91 -5.77 -23.78
N TYR A 142 -12.99 -7.04 -24.18
CA TYR A 142 -11.98 -8.02 -23.83
C TYR A 142 -10.57 -7.58 -24.27
N ASP A 143 -10.39 -7.12 -25.51
CA ASP A 143 -9.08 -6.72 -26.03
C ASP A 143 -8.47 -5.53 -25.28
N ALA A 144 -9.32 -4.62 -24.80
CA ALA A 144 -8.89 -3.46 -24.00
C ALA A 144 -8.46 -3.84 -22.58
N ILE A 145 -8.97 -4.95 -22.03
CA ILE A 145 -8.73 -5.35 -20.63
C ILE A 145 -7.88 -6.61 -20.50
N LYS A 146 -7.62 -7.37 -21.57
CA LYS A 146 -6.89 -8.66 -21.52
C LYS A 146 -5.51 -8.54 -20.89
N ASP A 147 -4.83 -7.41 -21.07
CA ASP A 147 -3.52 -7.12 -20.48
C ASP A 147 -3.63 -6.66 -19.01
N GLN A 148 -4.84 -6.30 -18.57
CA GLN A 148 -5.16 -5.85 -17.22
C GLN A 148 -5.85 -6.92 -16.38
N VAL A 149 -6.06 -8.13 -16.90
CA VAL A 149 -6.72 -9.23 -16.17
C VAL A 149 -5.88 -10.50 -16.21
N THR A 150 -5.98 -11.33 -15.17
CA THR A 150 -5.23 -12.58 -15.07
C THR A 150 -6.03 -13.66 -14.34
N ILE A 151 -5.49 -14.87 -14.32
CA ILE A 151 -5.98 -16.03 -13.57
C ILE A 151 -4.79 -16.61 -12.80
N TYR A 152 -4.99 -16.92 -11.51
CA TYR A 152 -4.05 -17.66 -10.67
C TYR A 152 -4.72 -18.93 -10.15
#